data_AF-A0A931V2C5-F1
#
_entry.id   AF-A0A931V2C5-F1
#
_cell.length_a   1.000
_cell.length_b   1.000
_cell.length_c   1.000
_cell.angle_alpha   90.00
_cell.angle_beta   90.00
_cell.angle_gamma   90.00
#
_symmetry.space_group_name_H-M   'P 1'
#
loop_
_entity.id
_entity.type
_entity.pdbx_description
1 polymer ?
#
loop_
_entity_poly.entity_id
_entity_poly.type
_entity_poly.pdbx_seq_one_letter_code
_entity_poly.pdbx_strand_id
1 'polypeptide(L)'
;MPTSTEKFQKLLAAYEDEVQRKQHKMGRRVDPRDEVQPNWITGYCTFLRGQTVVWSPSFELIGTWRPSTGSWLWGFADPSVEWKLRTRMEEVRKQGASWGIDMLVHETLTLASEQQAWELATVATAVTRADAMYRLQEADEQRFLALFDGPPASRSSTSMRALRESQMNMPAVQIPPNPASPALRRLATPMPASSPGGWHGPGGSLPASSVSAPASSAPAPSSEREPTAATHAEIAQRLFDVVPYIHQQHIGTITLLARAVPPTGPIGSVAFDLKLTLRPSTGGPDVHLQPTAALHDALVSLWMRCRDRGAGYRFITARLENGPQGLVPHIVLEW
;
A
#
# COMPACT_ATOMS: atom_id res chain seq x y z
N MET A 1 -30.87 18.48 21.01
CA MET A 1 -29.94 18.04 19.95
C MET A 1 -29.68 16.56 20.15
N PRO A 2 -29.72 15.72 19.11
CA PRO A 2 -29.43 14.30 19.27
C PRO A 2 -27.98 14.08 19.71
N THR A 3 -27.78 13.13 20.61
CA THR A 3 -26.44 12.71 21.08
C THR A 3 -25.66 12.02 19.96
N SER A 4 -24.33 11.94 20.13
CA SER A 4 -23.43 11.22 19.20
C SER A 4 -23.91 9.77 18.96
N THR A 5 -24.30 9.06 20.03
CA THR A 5 -24.84 7.70 19.98
C THR A 5 -26.17 7.62 19.23
N GLU A 6 -27.11 8.53 19.47
CA GLU A 6 -28.40 8.55 18.76
C GLU A 6 -28.22 8.78 17.26
N LYS A 7 -27.29 9.67 16.88
CA LYS A 7 -26.94 9.89 15.47
C LYS A 7 -26.33 8.64 14.83
N PHE A 8 -25.42 7.96 15.53
CA PHE A 8 -24.83 6.71 15.06
C PHE A 8 -25.88 5.62 14.84
N GLN A 9 -26.77 5.41 15.81
CA GLN A 9 -27.83 4.41 15.70
C GLN A 9 -28.81 4.71 14.55
N LYS A 10 -29.14 5.99 14.34
CA LYS A 10 -29.94 6.39 13.18
C LYS A 10 -29.23 6.12 11.85
N LEU A 11 -27.91 6.34 11.80
CA LEU A 11 -27.10 6.09 10.61
C LEU A 11 -26.97 4.60 10.32
N LEU A 12 -26.72 3.78 11.35
CA LEU A 12 -26.69 2.33 11.26
C LEU A 12 -27.99 1.78 10.67
N ALA A 13 -29.13 2.17 11.24
CA ALA A 13 -30.44 1.75 10.75
C ALA A 13 -30.70 2.14 9.28
N ALA A 14 -30.12 3.26 8.81
CA ALA A 14 -30.24 3.69 7.42
C ALA A 14 -29.41 2.84 6.44
N TYR A 15 -28.33 2.20 6.90
CA TYR A 15 -27.38 1.47 6.06
C TYR A 15 -27.44 -0.05 6.20
N GLU A 16 -28.02 -0.57 7.28
CA GLU A 16 -28.06 -2.00 7.60
C GLU A 16 -28.58 -2.85 6.43
N ASP A 17 -29.74 -2.50 5.88
CA ASP A 17 -30.35 -3.21 4.74
C ASP A 17 -29.45 -3.22 3.49
N GLU A 18 -28.78 -2.10 3.20
CA GLU A 18 -27.89 -2.02 2.04
C GLU A 18 -26.68 -2.94 2.21
N VAL A 19 -26.03 -2.86 3.36
CA VAL A 19 -24.85 -3.68 3.68
C VAL A 19 -25.23 -5.16 3.75
N GLN A 20 -26.39 -5.50 4.31
CA GLN A 20 -26.86 -6.89 4.35
C GLN A 20 -27.09 -7.45 2.94
N ARG A 21 -27.68 -6.66 2.02
CA ARG A 21 -27.83 -7.08 0.61
C ARG A 21 -26.48 -7.30 -0.08
N LYS A 22 -25.51 -6.43 0.19
CA LYS A 22 -24.12 -6.55 -0.29
C LYS A 22 -23.43 -7.80 0.25
N GLN A 23 -23.57 -8.08 1.54
CA GLN A 23 -23.08 -9.31 2.18
C GLN A 23 -23.72 -10.56 1.60
N HIS A 24 -25.03 -10.55 1.35
CA HIS A 24 -25.71 -11.67 0.69
C HIS A 24 -25.18 -11.92 -0.72
N LYS A 25 -24.89 -10.86 -1.49
CA LYS A 25 -24.26 -10.98 -2.82
C LYS A 25 -22.87 -11.58 -2.72
N MET A 26 -22.06 -11.18 -1.73
CA MET A 26 -20.75 -11.78 -1.46
C MET A 26 -20.85 -13.25 -1.08
N GLY A 27 -21.79 -13.63 -0.21
CA GLY A 27 -21.99 -15.01 0.24
C GLY A 27 -22.38 -15.99 -0.87
N ARG A 28 -22.77 -15.49 -2.06
CA ARG A 28 -22.95 -16.33 -3.26
C ARG A 28 -21.64 -16.67 -3.97
N ARG A 29 -20.57 -15.90 -3.72
CA ARG A 29 -19.25 -16.07 -4.34
C ARG A 29 -18.30 -16.84 -3.43
N VAL A 30 -18.29 -16.49 -2.15
CA VAL A 30 -17.37 -17.02 -1.14
C VAL A 30 -18.09 -18.04 -0.25
N ASP A 31 -17.46 -19.18 -0.04
CA ASP A 31 -17.88 -20.20 0.92
C ASP A 31 -17.16 -19.96 2.28
N PRO A 32 -17.82 -20.17 3.43
CA PRO A 32 -17.17 -20.07 4.74
C PRO A 32 -15.93 -20.96 4.94
N ARG A 33 -15.75 -21.98 4.10
CA ARG A 33 -14.58 -22.88 4.09
C ARG A 33 -13.46 -22.42 3.16
N ASP A 34 -13.69 -21.37 2.37
CA ASP A 34 -12.64 -20.81 1.52
C ASP A 34 -11.53 -20.23 2.41
N GLU A 35 -10.28 -20.51 2.05
CA GLU A 35 -9.12 -19.95 2.73
C GLU A 35 -8.96 -18.49 2.33
N VAL A 36 -8.75 -17.62 3.33
CA VAL A 36 -8.67 -16.17 3.13
C VAL A 36 -7.24 -15.70 3.38
N GLN A 37 -6.66 -15.06 2.37
CA GLN A 37 -5.28 -14.59 2.36
C GLN A 37 -5.23 -13.08 2.07
N PRO A 38 -5.31 -12.21 3.10
CA PRO A 38 -5.06 -10.79 2.94
C PRO A 38 -3.57 -10.54 2.67
N ASN A 39 -3.28 -9.76 1.63
CA ASN A 39 -1.94 -9.26 1.35
C ASN A 39 -1.89 -7.77 1.70
N TRP A 40 -1.40 -7.48 2.91
CA TRP A 40 -1.28 -6.13 3.48
C TRP A 40 -0.34 -5.19 2.73
N ILE A 41 0.53 -5.73 1.87
CA ILE A 41 1.41 -4.92 1.02
C ILE A 41 0.65 -4.47 -0.23
N THR A 42 -0.10 -5.36 -0.87
CA THR A 42 -0.78 -5.05 -2.14
C THR A 42 -2.18 -4.48 -1.95
N GLY A 43 -2.81 -4.72 -0.80
CA GLY A 43 -4.20 -4.36 -0.54
C GLY A 43 -5.21 -5.29 -1.20
N TYR A 44 -4.83 -6.54 -1.54
CA TYR A 44 -5.75 -7.55 -2.07
C TYR A 44 -6.01 -8.65 -1.06
N CYS A 45 -7.26 -9.10 -0.97
CA CYS A 45 -7.67 -10.20 -0.11
C CYS A 45 -8.10 -11.36 -1.00
N THR A 46 -7.35 -12.46 -1.02
CA THR A 46 -7.63 -13.58 -1.91
C THR A 46 -8.40 -14.67 -1.18
N PHE A 47 -9.51 -15.10 -1.78
CA PHE A 47 -10.33 -16.22 -1.35
C PHE A 47 -10.01 -17.44 -2.20
N LEU A 48 -9.58 -18.53 -1.57
CA LEU A 48 -9.12 -19.76 -2.21
C LEU A 48 -10.04 -20.93 -1.85
N ARG A 49 -10.39 -21.72 -2.86
CA ARG A 49 -11.04 -23.03 -2.67
C ARG A 49 -10.07 -24.12 -3.10
N GLY A 50 -9.38 -24.69 -2.12
CA GLY A 50 -8.26 -25.61 -2.37
C GLY A 50 -7.08 -24.86 -3.00
N GLN A 51 -6.90 -24.98 -4.32
CA GLN A 51 -5.82 -24.30 -5.05
C GLN A 51 -6.34 -23.28 -6.07
N THR A 52 -7.66 -23.08 -6.11
CA THR A 52 -8.32 -22.21 -7.08
C THR A 52 -8.67 -20.88 -6.42
N VAL A 53 -8.26 -19.77 -7.04
CA VAL A 53 -8.72 -18.42 -6.67
C VAL A 53 -10.18 -18.28 -7.07
N VAL A 54 -11.05 -18.10 -6.07
CA VAL A 54 -12.48 -17.88 -6.27
C VAL A 54 -12.77 -16.39 -6.46
N TRP A 55 -12.10 -15.55 -5.67
CA TRP A 55 -12.27 -14.11 -5.69
C TRP A 55 -11.04 -13.43 -5.08
N SER A 56 -10.66 -12.25 -5.59
CA SER A 56 -9.53 -11.48 -5.08
C SER A 56 -9.84 -9.98 -5.14
N PRO A 57 -10.73 -9.47 -4.26
CA PRO A 57 -11.03 -8.06 -4.17
C PRO A 57 -9.86 -7.28 -3.60
N SER A 58 -9.83 -5.98 -3.89
CA SER A 58 -9.05 -5.06 -3.07
C SER A 58 -9.73 -4.86 -1.72
N PHE A 59 -8.98 -4.57 -0.66
CA PHE A 59 -9.52 -4.37 0.67
C PHE A 59 -8.84 -3.21 1.41
N GLU A 60 -9.55 -2.68 2.41
CA GLU A 60 -8.98 -1.80 3.44
C GLU A 60 -9.38 -2.32 4.82
N LEU A 61 -8.52 -2.13 5.82
CA LEU A 61 -8.84 -2.48 7.21
C LEU A 61 -9.82 -1.44 7.74
N ILE A 62 -11.01 -1.88 8.15
CA ILE A 62 -11.96 -1.03 8.86
C ILE A 62 -11.48 -0.82 10.30
N GLY A 63 -11.20 -1.91 11.00
CA GLY A 63 -10.67 -1.88 12.35
C GLY A 63 -10.43 -3.27 12.92
N THR A 64 -9.80 -3.28 14.08
CA THR A 64 -9.40 -4.48 14.80
C THR A 64 -10.07 -4.46 16.17
N TRP A 65 -10.86 -5.50 16.46
CA TRP A 65 -11.49 -5.71 17.76
C TRP A 65 -10.73 -6.79 18.54
N ARG A 66 -10.42 -6.51 19.81
CA ARG A 66 -9.79 -7.48 20.72
C ARG A 66 -10.78 -7.89 21.81
N PRO A 67 -11.40 -9.09 21.73
CA PRO A 67 -12.40 -9.55 22.68
C PRO A 67 -11.94 -9.54 24.14
N SER A 68 -10.65 -9.84 24.39
CA SER A 68 -10.09 -9.90 25.75
C SER A 68 -10.11 -8.56 26.49
N THR A 69 -10.19 -7.44 25.78
CA THR A 69 -10.17 -6.09 26.35
C THR A 69 -11.39 -5.25 25.96
N GLY A 70 -12.22 -5.75 25.04
CA GLY A 70 -13.26 -4.96 24.38
C GLY A 70 -12.71 -3.82 23.51
N SER A 71 -11.40 -3.71 23.32
CA SER A 71 -10.79 -2.60 22.58
C SER A 71 -11.05 -2.71 21.08
N TRP A 72 -11.41 -1.59 20.47
CA TRP A 72 -11.52 -1.41 19.03
C TRP A 72 -10.52 -0.35 18.57
N LEU A 73 -9.66 -0.71 17.62
CA LEU A 73 -8.72 0.20 16.97
C LEU A 73 -9.15 0.39 15.51
N TRP A 74 -9.40 1.64 15.10
CA TRP A 74 -9.72 1.94 13.71
C TRP A 74 -8.52 1.73 12.77
N GLY A 75 -8.78 1.25 11.55
CA GLY A 75 -7.74 1.02 10.55
C GLY A 75 -7.01 2.29 10.10
N PHE A 76 -7.63 3.47 10.22
CA PHE A 76 -6.93 4.74 9.99
C PHE A 76 -5.87 5.05 11.06
N ALA A 77 -6.07 4.54 12.28
CA ALA A 77 -5.20 4.77 13.43
C ALA A 77 -4.18 3.64 13.65
N ASP A 78 -4.37 2.48 13.02
CA ASP A 78 -3.48 1.33 13.18
C ASP A 78 -2.11 1.58 12.51
N PRO A 79 -1.01 1.73 13.29
CA PRO A 79 0.31 2.02 12.74
C PRO A 79 0.88 0.90 11.87
N SER A 80 0.39 -0.34 12.01
CA SER A 80 0.84 -1.49 11.23
C SER A 80 0.29 -1.53 9.80
N VAL A 81 -0.76 -0.76 9.53
CA VAL A 81 -1.41 -0.71 8.21
C VAL A 81 -0.69 0.29 7.32
N GLU A 82 -0.32 -0.11 6.11
CA GLU A 82 0.24 0.79 5.10
C GLU A 82 -0.67 1.99 4.83
N TRP A 83 -0.11 3.20 4.72
CA TRP A 83 -0.88 4.45 4.53
C TRP A 83 -1.93 4.36 3.41
N LYS A 84 -1.57 3.73 2.28
CA LYS A 84 -2.46 3.58 1.13
C LYS A 84 -3.74 2.80 1.44
N LEU A 85 -3.70 1.89 2.43
CA LEU A 85 -4.84 1.09 2.89
C LEU A 85 -5.68 1.79 3.97
N ARG A 86 -5.34 3.04 4.32
CA ARG A 86 -6.09 3.86 5.29
C ARG A 86 -6.97 4.91 4.63
N THR A 87 -6.79 5.13 3.32
CA THR A 87 -7.33 6.32 2.62
C THR A 87 -8.85 6.45 2.73
N ARG A 88 -9.62 5.36 2.65
CA ARG A 88 -11.08 5.43 2.79
C ARG A 88 -11.52 5.41 4.24
N MET A 89 -10.76 4.79 5.15
CA MET A 89 -11.06 4.90 6.58
C MET A 89 -10.85 6.32 7.10
N GLU A 90 -9.90 7.05 6.52
CA GLU A 90 -9.74 8.47 6.78
C GLU A 90 -10.95 9.29 6.31
N GLU A 91 -11.64 8.85 5.24
CA GLU A 91 -12.90 9.44 4.80
C GLU A 91 -14.05 9.12 5.78
N VAL A 92 -14.11 7.91 6.34
CA VAL A 92 -15.04 7.57 7.43
C VAL A 92 -14.85 8.52 8.61
N ARG A 93 -13.60 8.76 9.01
CA ARG A 93 -13.23 9.68 10.10
C ARG A 93 -13.70 11.11 9.82
N LYS A 94 -13.43 11.62 8.62
CA LYS A 94 -13.86 12.96 8.17
C LYS A 94 -15.37 13.11 8.15
N GLN A 95 -16.09 12.14 7.58
CA GLN A 95 -17.56 12.16 7.56
C GLN A 95 -18.14 12.06 8.97
N GLY A 96 -17.60 11.19 9.82
CA GLY A 96 -17.96 11.08 11.24
C GLY A 96 -17.84 12.40 11.98
N ALA A 97 -16.73 13.12 11.76
CA ALA A 97 -16.52 14.45 12.32
C ALA A 97 -17.57 15.46 11.82
N SER A 98 -17.87 15.44 10.52
CA SER A 98 -18.88 16.33 9.92
C SER A 98 -20.30 16.08 10.47
N TRP A 99 -20.60 14.84 10.87
CA TRP A 99 -21.88 14.46 11.46
C TRP A 99 -21.92 14.68 12.98
N GLY A 100 -20.77 14.95 13.60
CA GLY A 100 -20.60 14.99 15.05
C GLY A 100 -20.94 13.63 15.68
N ILE A 101 -20.33 12.57 15.15
CA ILE A 101 -20.42 11.18 15.63
C ILE A 101 -19.02 10.75 16.11
N ASP A 102 -18.75 10.95 17.39
CA ASP A 102 -17.45 10.72 18.02
C ASP A 102 -16.94 9.28 17.87
N MET A 103 -17.86 8.30 17.83
CA MET A 103 -17.53 6.88 17.62
C MET A 103 -16.83 6.61 16.28
N LEU A 104 -17.02 7.47 15.27
CA LEU A 104 -16.35 7.35 13.97
C LEU A 104 -15.04 8.16 13.91
N VAL A 105 -14.74 8.95 14.94
CA VAL A 105 -13.62 9.92 14.94
C VAL A 105 -12.49 9.48 15.85
N HIS A 106 -12.81 8.96 17.04
CA HIS A 106 -11.80 8.52 18.00
C HIS A 106 -11.04 7.30 17.48
N GLU A 107 -9.72 7.34 17.64
CA GLU A 107 -8.81 6.30 17.15
C GLU A 107 -9.07 4.93 17.80
N THR A 108 -9.31 4.93 19.11
CA THR A 108 -9.57 3.74 19.92
C THR A 108 -10.88 3.91 20.67
N LEU A 109 -11.65 2.82 20.76
CA LEU A 109 -12.91 2.74 21.51
C LEU A 109 -12.89 1.53 22.43
N THR A 110 -13.68 1.57 23.50
CA THR A 110 -14.02 0.40 24.29
C THR A 110 -15.44 -0.03 23.95
N LEU A 111 -15.57 -1.22 23.39
CA LEU A 111 -16.84 -1.82 23.01
C LEU A 111 -17.28 -2.84 24.07
N ALA A 112 -18.59 -2.89 24.31
CA ALA A 112 -19.20 -3.83 25.23
C ALA A 112 -19.36 -5.24 24.63
N SER A 113 -19.36 -5.36 23.30
CA SER A 113 -19.61 -6.63 22.62
C SER A 113 -19.07 -6.66 21.18
N GLU A 114 -18.98 -7.86 20.61
CA GLU A 114 -18.69 -8.06 19.18
C GLU A 114 -19.73 -7.37 18.29
N GLN A 115 -21.00 -7.36 18.72
CA GLN A 115 -22.09 -6.76 17.95
C GLN A 115 -21.79 -5.28 17.64
N GLN A 116 -21.24 -4.53 18.60
CA GLN A 116 -20.86 -3.14 18.35
C GLN A 116 -19.71 -3.01 17.33
N ALA A 117 -18.80 -3.98 17.26
CA ALA A 117 -17.75 -4.01 16.24
C ALA A 117 -18.36 -4.22 14.84
N TRP A 118 -19.36 -5.10 14.72
CA TRP A 118 -20.14 -5.29 13.49
C TRP A 118 -20.93 -4.04 13.09
N GLU A 119 -21.51 -3.32 14.05
CA GLU A 119 -22.23 -2.06 13.79
C GLU A 119 -21.29 -0.98 13.23
N LEU A 120 -20.12 -0.79 13.86
CA LEU A 120 -19.08 0.12 13.36
C LEU A 120 -18.63 -0.27 11.94
N ALA A 121 -18.38 -1.57 11.73
CA ALA A 121 -17.98 -2.08 10.43
C ALA A 121 -19.05 -1.89 9.35
N THR A 122 -20.33 -2.05 9.71
CA THR A 122 -21.47 -1.83 8.82
C THR A 122 -21.52 -0.38 8.34
N VAL A 123 -21.43 0.58 9.26
CA VAL A 123 -21.44 2.00 8.91
C VAL A 123 -20.23 2.35 8.04
N ALA A 124 -19.03 1.90 8.42
CA ALA A 124 -17.81 2.14 7.64
C ALA A 124 -17.94 1.59 6.21
N THR A 125 -18.44 0.36 6.05
CA THR A 125 -18.67 -0.29 4.75
C THR A 125 -19.58 0.53 3.85
N ALA A 126 -20.66 1.07 4.39
CA ALA A 126 -21.59 1.91 3.66
C ALA A 126 -20.95 3.25 3.27
N VAL A 127 -20.29 3.93 4.21
CA VAL A 127 -19.61 5.21 3.99
C VAL A 127 -18.54 5.10 2.90
N THR A 128 -17.73 4.03 2.93
CA THR A 128 -16.69 3.80 1.93
C THR A 128 -17.21 3.24 0.61
N ARG A 129 -18.52 2.94 0.53
CA ARG A 129 -19.15 2.26 -0.60
C ARG A 129 -18.47 0.94 -0.96
N ALA A 130 -18.04 0.19 0.06
CA ALA A 130 -17.51 -1.14 -0.14
C ALA A 130 -18.61 -2.07 -0.68
N ASP A 131 -18.19 -3.09 -1.43
CA ASP A 131 -19.08 -4.10 -2.01
C ASP A 131 -19.48 -5.16 -1.00
N ALA A 132 -18.69 -5.33 0.06
CA ALA A 132 -18.92 -6.25 1.16
C ALA A 132 -18.01 -5.91 2.35
N MET A 133 -18.23 -6.58 3.48
CA MET A 133 -17.28 -6.61 4.58
C MET A 133 -16.93 -8.03 4.99
N TYR A 134 -15.75 -8.25 5.52
CA TYR A 134 -15.32 -9.58 5.94
C TYR A 134 -14.64 -9.52 7.30
N ARG A 135 -14.99 -10.47 8.18
CA ARG A 135 -14.37 -10.62 9.49
C ARG A 135 -13.31 -11.72 9.43
N LEU A 136 -12.06 -11.34 9.59
CA LEU A 136 -10.93 -12.24 9.70
C LEU A 136 -10.62 -12.50 11.19
N GLN A 137 -10.61 -13.77 11.59
CA GLN A 137 -10.25 -14.17 12.95
C GLN A 137 -8.75 -14.50 13.00
N GLU A 138 -7.99 -13.79 13.85
CA GLU A 138 -6.55 -14.03 14.07
C GLU A 138 -6.30 -14.20 15.57
N ALA A 139 -5.89 -15.38 16.02
CA ALA A 139 -5.54 -15.66 17.42
C ALA A 139 -6.51 -15.03 18.46
N ASP A 140 -6.16 -13.86 19.01
CA ASP A 140 -6.89 -13.10 20.04
C ASP A 140 -7.57 -11.82 19.53
N GLU A 141 -7.58 -11.56 18.22
CA GLU A 141 -8.21 -10.39 17.60
C GLU A 141 -9.07 -10.74 16.39
N GLN A 142 -9.99 -9.83 16.08
CA GLN A 142 -10.88 -9.90 14.92
C GLN A 142 -10.67 -8.66 14.07
N ARG A 143 -10.27 -8.85 12.82
CA ARG A 143 -10.08 -7.76 11.86
C ARG A 143 -11.28 -7.67 10.93
N PHE A 144 -11.82 -6.48 10.78
CA PHE A 144 -12.95 -6.20 9.90
C PHE A 144 -12.42 -5.51 8.64
N LEU A 145 -12.64 -6.12 7.49
CA LEU A 145 -12.13 -5.67 6.20
C LEU A 145 -13.28 -5.14 5.36
N ALA A 146 -13.11 -3.98 4.74
CA ALA A 146 -13.98 -3.49 3.68
C ALA A 146 -13.48 -4.05 2.36
N LEU A 147 -14.32 -4.75 1.60
CA LEU A 147 -13.95 -5.37 0.33
C LEU A 147 -14.52 -4.58 -0.84
N PHE A 148 -13.69 -4.36 -1.87
CA PHE A 148 -14.04 -3.63 -3.08
C PHE A 148 -13.74 -4.50 -4.30
N ASP A 149 -14.76 -4.77 -5.10
CA ASP A 149 -14.62 -5.41 -6.39
C ASP A 149 -13.75 -4.53 -7.29
N GLY A 150 -12.51 -4.97 -7.50
CA GLY A 150 -11.67 -4.47 -8.59
C GLY A 150 -11.98 -5.20 -9.89
N PRO A 151 -11.53 -4.71 -11.06
CA PRO A 151 -11.54 -5.52 -12.27
C PRO A 151 -10.89 -6.89 -11.95
N PRO A 152 -11.47 -8.01 -12.41
CA PRO A 152 -10.95 -9.34 -12.12
C PRO A 152 -9.48 -9.35 -12.47
N ALA A 153 -8.62 -9.86 -11.57
CA ALA A 153 -7.20 -10.03 -11.81
C ALA A 153 -7.04 -10.56 -13.24
N SER A 154 -6.58 -9.69 -14.14
CA SER A 154 -6.46 -9.97 -15.56
C SER A 154 -5.75 -11.30 -15.68
N ARG A 155 -6.42 -12.32 -16.26
CA ARG A 155 -6.07 -13.76 -16.31
C ARG A 155 -4.57 -14.07 -16.45
N SER A 156 -3.82 -13.75 -15.43
CA SER A 156 -2.37 -13.94 -15.30
C SER A 156 -2.19 -14.98 -14.21
N SER A 157 -2.98 -16.05 -14.30
CA SER A 157 -2.81 -17.28 -13.52
C SER A 157 -1.49 -18.00 -13.84
N THR A 158 -0.62 -17.41 -14.67
CA THR A 158 0.69 -17.97 -15.02
C THR A 158 1.77 -17.70 -13.96
N SER A 159 1.63 -16.70 -13.08
CA SER A 159 2.76 -16.31 -12.19
C SER A 159 2.89 -17.13 -10.89
N MET A 160 1.82 -17.77 -10.40
CA MET A 160 1.91 -18.63 -9.20
C MET A 160 2.42 -20.05 -9.51
N ARG A 161 2.29 -20.50 -10.78
CA ARG A 161 2.86 -21.78 -11.22
C ARG A 161 4.38 -21.71 -11.36
N ALA A 162 4.90 -20.57 -11.82
CA ALA A 162 6.34 -20.34 -11.98
C ALA A 162 7.12 -20.30 -10.65
N LEU A 163 6.52 -19.79 -9.57
CA LEU A 163 7.14 -19.86 -8.23
C LEU A 163 7.17 -21.29 -7.66
N ARG A 164 6.25 -22.17 -8.10
CA ARG A 164 6.15 -23.55 -7.61
C ARG A 164 7.01 -24.53 -8.39
N GLU A 165 7.21 -24.31 -9.69
CA GLU A 165 8.15 -25.11 -10.51
C GLU A 165 9.62 -24.88 -10.11
N SER A 166 9.94 -23.71 -9.53
CA SER A 166 11.26 -23.46 -8.92
C SER A 166 11.50 -24.23 -7.61
N GLN A 167 10.47 -24.70 -6.92
CA GLN A 167 10.61 -25.47 -5.66
C GLN A 167 10.50 -26.98 -5.84
N MET A 168 9.94 -27.47 -6.95
CA MET A 168 9.80 -28.92 -7.20
C MET A 168 11.00 -29.56 -7.90
N ASN A 169 12.07 -28.80 -8.19
CA ASN A 169 13.26 -29.29 -8.88
C ASN A 169 14.54 -29.25 -8.02
N MET A 170 14.41 -29.48 -6.72
CA MET A 170 15.56 -29.77 -5.84
C MET A 170 15.69 -31.30 -5.69
N PRO A 171 16.86 -31.91 -5.95
CA PRO A 171 17.07 -33.32 -5.68
C PRO A 171 16.87 -33.61 -4.19
N ALA A 172 16.23 -34.73 -3.89
CA ALA A 172 15.91 -35.15 -2.52
C ALA A 172 17.16 -35.18 -1.64
N VAL A 173 17.25 -34.26 -0.68
CA VAL A 173 18.24 -34.31 0.39
C VAL A 173 17.78 -35.39 1.38
N GLN A 174 18.54 -36.47 1.50
CA GLN A 174 18.35 -37.48 2.53
C GLN A 174 18.71 -36.88 3.89
N ILE A 175 17.74 -36.87 4.81
CA ILE A 175 17.92 -36.46 6.20
C ILE A 175 18.21 -37.73 7.02
N PRO A 176 19.35 -37.83 7.74
CA PRO A 176 19.60 -38.95 8.64
C PRO A 176 18.72 -38.84 9.91
N PRO A 177 18.36 -39.98 10.55
CA PRO A 177 17.55 -39.96 11.75
C PRO A 177 18.35 -39.40 12.93
N ASN A 178 17.80 -38.39 13.60
CA ASN A 178 18.40 -37.80 14.78
C ASN A 178 17.96 -38.57 16.05
N PRO A 179 18.88 -39.12 16.85
CA PRO A 179 18.55 -39.74 18.13
C PRO A 179 18.28 -38.70 19.22
N ALA A 180 17.46 -39.11 20.18
CA ALA A 180 17.00 -38.35 21.33
C ALA A 180 18.10 -37.59 22.07
N SER A 181 17.74 -36.47 22.69
CA SER A 181 18.48 -35.93 23.84
C SER A 181 17.57 -35.32 24.91
N PRO A 182 17.97 -35.42 26.19
CA PRO A 182 17.11 -35.17 27.33
C PRO A 182 17.31 -33.78 27.97
N ALA A 183 16.43 -33.50 28.92
CA ALA A 183 16.33 -32.29 29.74
C ALA A 183 17.57 -31.96 30.59
N LEU A 184 17.74 -30.67 30.96
CA LEU A 184 18.24 -30.13 32.25
C LEU A 184 18.09 -28.58 32.22
N ARG A 185 17.14 -27.97 32.96
CA ARG A 185 17.23 -27.31 34.28
C ARG A 185 18.20 -26.09 34.46
N ARG A 186 17.56 -24.92 34.66
CA ARG A 186 17.79 -23.79 35.62
C ARG A 186 19.22 -23.25 35.89
N LEU A 187 19.36 -21.92 35.86
CA LEU A 187 19.69 -21.04 37.01
C LEU A 187 19.58 -19.54 36.66
N ALA A 188 19.41 -18.70 37.69
CA ALA A 188 18.94 -17.32 37.67
C ALA A 188 20.03 -16.24 37.88
N THR A 189 19.59 -14.96 37.75
CA THR A 189 20.07 -13.68 38.35
C THR A 189 21.39 -13.02 37.87
N PRO A 190 21.64 -11.71 38.15
CA PRO A 190 20.80 -10.50 37.99
C PRO A 190 21.55 -9.29 37.33
N MET A 191 20.87 -8.14 37.21
CA MET A 191 21.38 -6.83 36.72
C MET A 191 22.56 -6.24 37.51
N PRO A 192 23.22 -5.20 36.96
CA PRO A 192 23.12 -3.90 37.62
C PRO A 192 22.92 -2.69 36.69
N ALA A 193 22.45 -1.60 37.32
CA ALA A 193 22.17 -0.27 36.79
C ALA A 193 23.44 0.59 36.63
N SER A 194 23.36 1.64 35.79
CA SER A 194 24.27 2.78 35.79
C SER A 194 23.54 4.05 35.32
N SER A 195 23.93 5.17 35.92
CA SER A 195 23.21 6.41 36.19
C SER A 195 23.27 7.50 35.08
N PRO A 196 22.60 8.65 35.25
CA PRO A 196 22.41 9.67 34.23
C PRO A 196 23.40 10.85 34.33
N GLY A 197 23.66 11.53 33.21
CA GLY A 197 24.18 12.90 33.14
C GLY A 197 23.46 13.62 31.99
N GLY A 198 22.99 14.86 32.07
CA GLY A 198 23.37 15.97 32.93
C GLY A 198 24.17 16.99 32.12
N TRP A 199 23.50 17.79 31.27
CA TRP A 199 24.10 18.96 30.59
C TRP A 199 23.11 20.14 30.58
N HIS A 200 23.60 21.30 31.02
CA HIS A 200 22.92 22.59 31.17
C HIS A 200 23.34 23.58 30.06
N GLY A 201 22.34 24.24 29.45
CA GLY A 201 22.26 25.63 28.91
C GLY A 201 23.35 26.22 27.99
N PRO A 202 23.28 27.53 27.61
CA PRO A 202 22.11 28.39 27.35
C PRO A 202 22.24 29.26 26.04
N GLY A 203 21.14 29.92 25.63
CA GLY A 203 21.18 31.29 25.08
C GLY A 203 21.30 31.53 23.55
N GLY A 204 20.54 32.52 23.05
CA GLY A 204 20.70 33.17 21.73
C GLY A 204 19.39 33.28 20.95
N SER A 205 18.55 34.30 21.20
CA SER A 205 18.52 35.61 20.52
C SER A 205 18.02 35.58 19.07
N LEU A 206 16.80 36.13 18.90
CA LEU A 206 16.13 36.46 17.64
C LEU A 206 16.85 37.61 16.91
N PRO A 207 16.80 37.62 15.57
CA PRO A 207 16.65 38.87 14.85
C PRO A 207 15.31 38.92 14.11
N ALA A 208 14.63 40.06 14.24
CA ALA A 208 13.53 40.47 13.41
C ALA A 208 14.05 40.82 12.01
N SER A 209 13.46 40.21 10.99
CA SER A 209 13.68 40.60 9.59
C SER A 209 12.34 41.04 8.99
N SER A 210 12.21 42.36 8.86
CA SER A 210 11.23 43.03 8.02
C SER A 210 11.65 42.87 6.55
N VAL A 211 10.78 42.26 5.73
CA VAL A 211 10.97 42.25 4.27
C VAL A 211 9.66 42.64 3.60
N SER A 212 9.77 43.74 2.86
CA SER A 212 8.77 44.39 2.04
C SER A 212 8.21 43.47 0.96
N ALA A 213 6.90 43.58 0.71
CA ALA A 213 6.22 42.93 -0.41
C ALA A 213 6.62 43.58 -1.75
N PRO A 214 7.09 42.81 -2.75
CA PRO A 214 7.16 43.29 -4.13
C PRO A 214 5.86 43.01 -4.88
N ALA A 215 5.58 43.90 -5.83
CA ALA A 215 4.41 43.91 -6.68
C ALA A 215 4.24 42.63 -7.50
N SER A 216 2.96 42.25 -7.67
CA SER A 216 2.48 41.11 -8.44
C SER A 216 2.83 41.24 -9.93
N SER A 217 3.89 40.56 -10.36
CA SER A 217 4.14 40.21 -11.76
C SER A 217 3.68 38.78 -11.99
N ALA A 218 2.91 38.55 -13.06
CA ALA A 218 2.42 37.24 -13.45
C ALA A 218 3.57 36.20 -13.51
N PRO A 219 3.40 34.99 -12.93
CA PRO A 219 4.48 34.02 -12.84
C PRO A 219 4.84 33.48 -14.23
N ALA A 220 6.12 33.56 -14.57
CA ALA A 220 6.72 32.82 -15.68
C ALA A 220 6.46 31.30 -15.50
N PRO A 221 6.33 30.51 -16.59
CA PRO A 221 6.13 29.07 -16.50
C PRO A 221 7.25 28.44 -15.67
N SER A 222 6.88 27.92 -14.50
CA SER A 222 7.80 27.58 -13.43
C SER A 222 8.60 26.31 -13.74
N SER A 223 9.92 26.40 -13.60
CA SER A 223 10.87 25.28 -13.55
C SER A 223 10.61 24.29 -12.41
N GLU A 224 9.60 24.53 -11.57
CA GLU A 224 9.20 23.67 -10.45
C GLU A 224 8.53 22.35 -10.86
N ARG A 225 8.21 22.19 -12.16
CA ARG A 225 7.56 20.99 -12.69
C ARG A 225 8.53 19.88 -13.11
N GLU A 226 9.83 20.17 -13.21
CA GLU A 226 10.81 19.15 -13.55
C GLU A 226 11.10 18.21 -12.37
N PRO A 227 11.32 16.90 -12.63
CA PRO A 227 11.73 15.98 -11.58
C PRO A 227 13.08 16.40 -10.97
N THR A 228 13.26 16.13 -9.68
CA THR A 228 14.52 16.45 -9.00
C THR A 228 15.67 15.56 -9.51
N ALA A 229 16.91 16.02 -9.39
CA ALA A 229 18.09 15.20 -9.72
C ALA A 229 18.11 13.86 -8.98
N ALA A 230 17.63 13.83 -7.72
CA ALA A 230 17.48 12.60 -6.95
C ALA A 230 16.47 11.62 -7.59
N THR A 231 15.35 12.14 -8.13
CA THR A 231 14.37 11.34 -8.88
C THR A 231 14.99 10.79 -10.16
N HIS A 232 15.77 11.60 -10.87
CA HIS A 232 16.48 11.14 -12.07
C HIS A 232 17.43 9.99 -11.75
N ALA A 233 18.23 10.12 -10.69
CA ALA A 233 19.13 9.07 -10.23
C ALA A 233 18.38 7.80 -9.80
N GLU A 234 17.27 7.95 -9.07
CA GLU A 234 16.43 6.83 -8.65
C GLU A 234 15.89 6.03 -9.85
N ILE A 235 15.25 6.69 -10.81
CA ILE A 235 14.72 6.01 -12.00
C ILE A 235 15.84 5.42 -12.87
N ALA A 236 16.96 6.14 -13.02
CA ALA A 236 18.12 5.64 -13.74
C ALA A 236 18.64 4.32 -13.16
N GLN A 237 18.79 4.27 -11.82
CA GLN A 237 19.21 3.06 -11.12
C GLN A 237 18.22 1.93 -11.34
N ARG A 238 16.91 2.19 -11.21
CA ARG A 238 15.88 1.16 -11.44
C ARG A 238 15.85 0.65 -12.88
N LEU A 239 16.08 1.52 -13.86
CA LEU A 239 16.19 1.10 -15.27
C LEU A 239 17.41 0.20 -15.50
N PHE A 240 18.55 0.54 -14.88
CA PHE A 240 19.75 -0.28 -14.95
C PHE A 240 19.55 -1.65 -14.29
N ASP A 241 18.89 -1.70 -13.12
CA ASP A 241 18.59 -2.94 -12.39
C ASP A 241 17.73 -3.93 -13.21
N VAL A 242 16.96 -3.44 -14.21
CA VAL A 242 16.15 -4.30 -15.09
C VAL A 242 17.00 -4.97 -16.18
N VAL A 243 18.21 -4.47 -16.47
CA VAL A 243 19.06 -5.02 -17.52
C VAL A 243 19.73 -6.31 -17.03
N PRO A 244 19.51 -7.46 -17.71
CA PRO A 244 20.19 -8.71 -17.38
C PRO A 244 21.71 -8.55 -17.43
N TYR A 245 22.42 -9.20 -16.51
CA TYR A 245 23.87 -9.10 -16.38
C TYR A 245 24.63 -9.28 -17.71
N ILE A 246 24.20 -10.24 -18.54
CA ILE A 246 24.77 -10.53 -19.86
C ILE A 246 24.73 -9.33 -20.84
N HIS A 247 23.85 -8.36 -20.61
CA HIS A 247 23.68 -7.19 -21.46
C HIS A 247 24.30 -5.92 -20.87
N GLN A 248 24.73 -5.93 -19.60
CA GLN A 248 25.22 -4.74 -18.91
C GLN A 248 26.50 -4.15 -19.53
N GLN A 249 27.35 -5.00 -20.12
CA GLN A 249 28.58 -4.56 -20.79
C GLN A 249 28.35 -3.95 -22.19
N HIS A 250 27.14 -4.10 -22.73
CA HIS A 250 26.80 -3.67 -24.10
C HIS A 250 25.57 -2.77 -24.13
N ILE A 251 25.32 -2.00 -23.06
CA ILE A 251 24.23 -1.04 -23.02
C ILE A 251 24.56 0.12 -23.98
N GLY A 252 23.76 0.27 -25.03
CA GLY A 252 23.76 1.47 -25.87
C GLY A 252 22.75 2.49 -25.36
N THR A 253 21.47 2.11 -25.38
CA THR A 253 20.37 2.95 -24.88
C THR A 253 19.28 2.08 -24.27
N ILE A 254 18.80 2.46 -23.08
CA ILE A 254 17.56 1.92 -22.51
C ILE A 254 16.47 2.97 -22.70
N THR A 255 15.32 2.60 -23.25
CA THR A 255 14.17 3.49 -23.39
C THR A 255 12.98 2.90 -22.65
N LEU A 256 12.45 3.65 -21.70
CA LEU A 256 11.20 3.41 -21.01
C LEU A 256 10.13 4.36 -21.55
N LEU A 257 9.02 3.78 -21.99
CA LEU A 257 7.77 4.49 -22.18
C LEU A 257 6.78 3.96 -21.15
N ALA A 258 6.39 4.80 -20.20
CA ALA A 258 5.40 4.47 -19.18
C ALA A 258 4.16 5.34 -19.35
N ARG A 259 3.02 4.70 -19.62
CA ARG A 259 1.72 5.39 -19.66
C ARG A 259 1.01 5.19 -18.33
N ALA A 260 0.70 6.28 -17.64
CA ALA A 260 -0.18 6.25 -16.50
C ALA A 260 -1.59 5.87 -16.98
N VAL A 261 -2.08 4.72 -16.54
CA VAL A 261 -3.44 4.28 -16.78
C VAL A 261 -4.28 4.88 -15.64
N PRO A 262 -5.29 5.72 -15.94
CA PRO A 262 -6.19 6.24 -14.91
C PRO A 262 -6.73 5.07 -14.09
N PRO A 263 -6.86 5.22 -12.76
CA PRO A 263 -7.43 4.17 -11.93
C PRO A 263 -8.77 3.72 -12.49
N THR A 264 -8.85 2.46 -12.91
CA THR A 264 -10.12 1.76 -13.11
C THR A 264 -10.58 1.07 -11.82
N GLY A 265 -9.86 1.31 -10.71
CA GLY A 265 -10.11 0.75 -9.38
C GLY A 265 -10.30 1.84 -8.30
N PRO A 266 -10.06 1.52 -7.02
CA PRO A 266 -10.30 2.44 -5.89
C PRO A 266 -9.67 3.83 -6.10
N ILE A 267 -10.36 4.88 -5.66
CA ILE A 267 -9.94 6.30 -5.79
C ILE A 267 -8.48 6.45 -5.34
N GLY A 268 -7.59 6.77 -6.27
CA GLY A 268 -6.21 7.17 -5.98
C GLY A 268 -5.09 6.18 -6.35
N SER A 269 -5.39 4.97 -6.84
CA SER A 269 -4.35 4.10 -7.41
C SER A 269 -3.93 4.56 -8.82
N VAL A 270 -2.66 4.39 -9.19
CA VAL A 270 -2.21 4.57 -10.57
C VAL A 270 -1.53 3.28 -11.00
N ALA A 271 -1.90 2.79 -12.19
CA ALA A 271 -1.20 1.68 -12.82
C ALA A 271 -0.39 2.22 -13.99
N PHE A 272 0.70 1.54 -14.33
CA PHE A 272 1.48 1.88 -15.51
C PHE A 272 1.46 0.77 -16.54
N ASP A 273 1.22 1.16 -17.79
CA ASP A 273 1.51 0.35 -18.95
C ASP A 273 2.94 0.68 -19.41
N LEU A 274 3.85 -0.29 -19.27
CA LEU A 274 5.29 -0.08 -19.41
C LEU A 274 5.82 -0.80 -20.66
N LYS A 275 6.50 -0.06 -21.53
CA LYS A 275 7.29 -0.60 -22.62
C LYS A 275 8.76 -0.25 -22.39
N LEU A 276 9.57 -1.27 -22.15
CA LEU A 276 11.01 -1.13 -21.92
C LEU A 276 11.79 -1.80 -23.05
N THR A 277 12.68 -1.04 -23.68
CA THR A 277 13.49 -1.50 -24.81
C THR A 277 14.95 -1.15 -24.58
N LEU A 278 15.82 -2.14 -24.72
CA LEU A 278 17.27 -1.98 -24.72
C LEU A 278 17.79 -2.07 -26.15
N ARG A 279 18.51 -1.04 -26.59
CA ARG A 279 19.30 -1.04 -27.81
C ARG A 279 20.77 -1.34 -27.46
N PRO A 280 21.34 -2.48 -27.91
CA PRO A 280 22.74 -2.80 -27.66
C PRO A 280 23.68 -1.81 -28.33
N SER A 281 24.81 -1.51 -27.70
CA SER A 281 25.86 -0.63 -28.28
C SER A 281 26.56 -1.28 -29.49
N THR A 282 26.49 -2.60 -29.61
CA THR A 282 27.10 -3.39 -30.69
C THR A 282 26.29 -3.39 -32.00
N GLY A 283 25.15 -2.71 -32.06
CA GLY A 283 24.31 -2.64 -33.26
C GLY A 283 23.42 -3.87 -33.51
N GLY A 284 23.15 -4.66 -32.46
CA GLY A 284 22.21 -5.78 -32.51
C GLY A 284 20.73 -5.36 -32.52
N PRO A 285 19.79 -6.32 -32.65
CA PRO A 285 18.36 -6.03 -32.58
C PRO A 285 17.97 -5.48 -31.20
N ASP A 286 16.94 -4.63 -31.18
CA ASP A 286 16.36 -4.10 -29.94
C ASP A 286 15.81 -5.26 -29.08
N VAL A 287 16.15 -5.25 -27.78
CA VAL A 287 15.75 -6.27 -26.80
C VAL A 287 14.62 -5.73 -25.93
N HIS A 288 13.52 -6.46 -25.83
CA HIS A 288 12.44 -6.12 -24.91
C HIS A 288 12.75 -6.63 -23.51
N LEU A 289 12.67 -5.72 -22.53
CA LEU A 289 12.95 -6.02 -21.13
C LEU A 289 11.64 -6.11 -20.34
N GLN A 290 11.62 -6.98 -19.33
CA GLN A 290 10.48 -7.11 -18.42
C GLN A 290 10.65 -6.16 -17.23
N PRO A 291 9.72 -5.22 -16.98
CA PRO A 291 9.81 -4.32 -15.84
C PRO A 291 9.85 -5.06 -14.50
N THR A 292 10.60 -4.54 -13.54
CA THR A 292 10.64 -5.06 -12.17
C THR A 292 9.60 -4.37 -11.29
N ALA A 293 9.21 -5.00 -10.18
CA ALA A 293 8.33 -4.38 -9.18
C ALA A 293 8.93 -3.07 -8.63
N ALA A 294 10.25 -3.05 -8.37
CA ALA A 294 10.95 -1.86 -7.88
C ALA A 294 10.90 -0.68 -8.87
N LEU A 295 10.99 -0.94 -10.19
CA LEU A 295 10.79 0.09 -11.20
C LEU A 295 9.35 0.61 -11.18
N HIS A 296 8.36 -0.28 -11.07
CA HIS A 296 6.96 0.11 -10.99
C HIS A 296 6.69 1.00 -9.76
N ASP A 297 7.18 0.62 -8.58
CA ASP A 297 7.01 1.37 -7.34
C ASP A 297 7.67 2.76 -7.40
N ALA A 298 8.83 2.88 -8.05
CA ALA A 298 9.48 4.18 -8.26
C ALA A 298 8.65 5.10 -9.17
N LEU A 299 8.03 4.57 -10.23
CA LEU A 299 7.17 5.33 -11.13
C LEU A 299 5.87 5.77 -10.45
N VAL A 300 5.27 4.91 -9.62
CA VAL A 300 4.11 5.25 -8.78
C VAL A 300 4.48 6.36 -7.79
N SER A 301 5.63 6.24 -7.12
CA SER A 301 6.10 7.24 -6.17
C SER A 301 6.36 8.58 -6.84
N LEU A 302 6.96 8.61 -8.03
CA LEU A 302 7.12 9.83 -8.83
C LEU A 302 5.76 10.45 -9.17
N TRP A 303 4.80 9.64 -9.61
CA TRP A 303 3.49 10.13 -10.02
C TRP A 303 2.73 10.77 -8.87
N MET A 304 2.77 10.14 -7.69
CA MET A 304 2.16 10.68 -6.48
C MET A 304 2.82 12.02 -6.10
N ARG A 305 4.16 12.11 -6.12
CA ARG A 305 4.88 13.36 -5.83
C ARG A 305 4.52 14.50 -6.80
N CYS A 306 4.39 14.20 -8.09
CA CYS A 306 3.99 15.20 -9.08
C CYS A 306 2.52 15.61 -8.91
N ARG A 307 1.62 14.64 -8.67
CA ARG A 307 0.21 14.88 -8.43
C ARG A 307 -0.01 15.79 -7.22
N ASP A 308 0.71 15.56 -6.12
CA ASP A 308 0.61 16.36 -4.91
C ASP A 308 1.09 17.81 -5.11
N ARG A 309 1.90 18.06 -6.15
CA ARG A 309 2.30 19.40 -6.62
C ARG A 309 1.33 20.00 -7.65
N GLY A 310 0.15 19.39 -7.84
CA GLY A 310 -0.86 19.82 -8.80
C GLY A 310 -0.54 19.47 -10.26
N ALA A 311 0.40 18.55 -10.48
CA ALA A 311 0.92 18.23 -11.80
C ALA A 311 0.63 16.74 -12.10
N GLY A 312 -0.44 16.46 -12.84
CA GLY A 312 -0.76 15.11 -13.31
C GLY A 312 -0.20 14.90 -14.72
N TYR A 313 0.71 13.94 -14.89
CA TYR A 313 1.23 13.57 -16.20
C TYR A 313 0.62 12.25 -16.69
N ARG A 314 0.51 12.11 -18.01
CA ARG A 314 -0.04 10.91 -18.68
C ARG A 314 1.04 9.95 -19.13
N PHE A 315 2.21 10.48 -19.51
CA PHE A 315 3.32 9.68 -19.99
C PHE A 315 4.62 10.08 -19.30
N ILE A 316 5.47 9.09 -19.04
CA ILE A 316 6.87 9.26 -18.66
C ILE A 316 7.68 8.61 -19.77
N THR A 317 8.58 9.38 -20.36
CA THR A 317 9.62 8.86 -21.24
C THR A 317 10.95 8.99 -20.50
N ALA A 318 11.60 7.87 -20.22
CA ALA A 318 12.94 7.88 -19.63
C ALA A 318 13.92 7.15 -20.55
N ARG A 319 15.07 7.77 -20.78
CA ARG A 319 16.13 7.24 -21.63
C ARG A 319 17.43 7.20 -20.84
N LEU A 320 18.12 6.07 -20.84
CA LEU A 320 19.43 5.91 -20.24
C LEU A 320 20.44 5.65 -21.36
N GLU A 321 21.37 6.57 -21.56
CA GLU A 321 22.36 6.50 -22.65
C GLU A 321 23.77 6.35 -22.09
N ASN A 322 24.65 5.66 -22.81
CA ASN A 322 26.04 5.58 -22.44
C ASN A 322 26.77 6.88 -22.83
N GLY A 323 27.16 7.68 -21.84
CA GLY A 323 27.94 8.90 -22.00
C GLY A 323 29.42 8.72 -21.63
N PRO A 324 30.26 9.73 -21.88
CA PRO A 324 31.70 9.65 -21.61
C PRO A 324 32.07 9.44 -20.13
N GLN A 325 31.16 9.75 -19.21
CA GLN A 325 31.33 9.58 -17.76
C GLN A 325 30.46 8.44 -17.18
N GLY A 326 29.88 7.60 -18.04
CA GLY A 326 28.94 6.56 -17.65
C GLY A 326 27.51 6.84 -18.13
N LEU A 327 26.55 6.15 -17.52
CA LEU A 327 25.15 6.20 -17.95
C LEU A 327 24.50 7.54 -17.58
N VAL A 328 23.98 8.26 -18.58
CA VAL A 328 23.32 9.56 -18.42
C VAL A 328 21.81 9.39 -18.55
N PRO A 329 21.03 9.70 -17.50
CA PRO A 329 19.58 9.63 -17.57
C PRO A 329 18.97 10.91 -18.16
N HIS A 330 18.03 10.71 -19.07
CA HIS A 330 17.17 11.75 -19.64
C HIS A 330 15.72 11.37 -19.36
N ILE A 331 15.04 12.13 -18.51
CA ILE A 331 13.63 11.87 -18.16
C ILE A 331 12.79 13.06 -18.62
N VAL A 332 11.76 12.76 -19.40
CA VAL A 332 10.79 13.73 -19.90
C VAL A 332 9.42 13.31 -19.39
N LEU A 333 8.74 14.25 -18.71
CA LEU A 333 7.35 14.10 -18.28
C LEU A 333 6.44 14.80 -19.29
N GLU A 334 5.47 14.06 -19.83
CA GLU A 334 4.47 14.60 -20.75
C GLU A 334 3.12 14.70 -20.04
N TRP A 335 2.64 15.94 -19.93
CA TRP A 335 1.44 16.35 -19.18
C TRP A 335 0.15 16.07 -19.96
#